data_AF-A0A353D4P9-F1
#
_entry.id   AF-A0A353D4P9-F1
#
_cell.length_a   1.000
_cell.length_b   1.000
_cell.length_c   1.000
_cell.angle_alpha   90.00
_cell.angle_beta   90.00
_cell.angle_gamma   90.00
#
_symmetry.space_group_name_H-M   'P 1'
#
loop_
_entity.id
_entity.type
_entity.pdbx_description
1 polymer ?
#
loop_
_entity_poly.entity_id
_entity_poly.type
_entity_poly.pdbx_seq_one_letter_code
_entity_poly.pdbx_strand_id
1 'polypeptide(L)' 'LAFKALRRQRPEYVLWRDFPYEYEVDRLAIDLINGSELLRQWVDDPEATPDDLEALAIADEAAWIAEQEAVMLYR' A
#
# COMPACT_ATOMS: atom_id res chain seq x y z
N LEU A 1 -1.55 -10.42 -0.76
CA LEU A 1 -1.72 -11.23 -1.99
C LEU A 1 -3.12 -11.23 -2.61
N ALA A 2 -4.21 -11.02 -1.85
CA ALA A 2 -5.58 -11.12 -2.37
C ALA A 2 -5.84 -10.28 -3.65
N PHE A 3 -5.34 -9.04 -3.71
CA PHE A 3 -5.51 -8.19 -4.89
C PHE A 3 -4.80 -8.73 -6.13
N LYS A 4 -3.54 -9.18 -6.02
CA LYS A 4 -2.82 -9.85 -7.12
C LYS A 4 -3.55 -11.11 -7.59
N ALA A 5 -4.10 -11.89 -6.65
CA ALA A 5 -4.89 -13.07 -6.99
C ALA A 5 -6.17 -12.70 -7.77
N LEU A 6 -6.86 -11.63 -7.37
CA LEU A 6 -8.05 -11.13 -8.06
C LEU A 6 -7.70 -10.58 -9.46
N ARG A 7 -6.62 -9.80 -9.58
CA ARG A 7 -6.08 -9.33 -10.87
C ARG A 7 -5.80 -10.49 -11.83
N ARG A 8 -5.25 -11.60 -11.34
CA ARG A 8 -4.98 -12.80 -12.15
C ARG A 8 -6.24 -13.55 -12.55
N GLN A 9 -7.21 -13.66 -11.63
CA GLN A 9 -8.43 -14.44 -11.88
C GLN A 9 -9.49 -13.70 -12.70
N ARG A 10 -9.57 -12.37 -12.57
CA ARG A 10 -10.51 -11.51 -13.29
C ARG A 10 -9.81 -10.21 -13.72
N PRO A 11 -8.99 -10.24 -14.78
CA PRO A 11 -8.25 -9.06 -15.25
C PRO A 11 -9.15 -7.86 -15.61
N GLU A 12 -10.38 -8.13 -16.03
CA GLU A 12 -11.41 -7.14 -16.37
C GLU A 12 -12.07 -6.49 -15.15
N TYR A 13 -11.86 -7.04 -13.95
CA TYR A 13 -12.42 -6.47 -12.74
C TYR A 13 -11.73 -5.15 -12.42
N VAL A 14 -12.52 -4.08 -12.38
CA VAL A 14 -12.07 -2.74 -12.00
C VAL A 14 -11.75 -2.74 -10.50
N LEU A 15 -10.51 -3.11 -10.18
CA LEU A 15 -10.04 -3.27 -8.81
C LEU A 15 -9.93 -1.92 -8.09
N TRP A 16 -9.38 -0.92 -8.79
CA TRP A 16 -9.23 0.42 -8.25
C TRP A 16 -10.42 1.26 -8.67
N ARG A 17 -11.28 1.56 -7.69
CA ARG A 17 -12.46 2.38 -7.91
C ARG A 17 -12.06 3.85 -7.85
N ASP A 18 -12.47 4.58 -8.87
CA ASP A 18 -12.27 6.02 -8.98
C ASP A 18 -13.57 6.73 -8.59
N PHE A 19 -13.62 7.21 -7.35
CA PHE A 19 -14.74 7.97 -6.79
C PHE A 19 -14.21 8.88 -5.67
N PRO A 20 -14.88 10.02 -5.39
CA PRO A 20 -14.55 10.86 -4.25
C PRO A 20 -14.56 10.06 -2.94
N TYR A 21 -13.44 10.09 -2.22
CA TYR A 21 -13.30 9.41 -0.94
C TYR A 21 -13.18 10.44 0.18
N GLU A 22 -14.24 10.56 0.98
CA GLU A 22 -14.39 11.61 2.00
C GLU A 22 -14.23 13.02 1.37
N TYR A 23 -13.15 13.72 1.72
CA TYR A 23 -12.82 15.06 1.22
C TYR A 23 -11.79 15.04 0.08
N GLU A 24 -11.27 13.86 -0.26
CA GLU A 24 -10.32 13.67 -1.35
C GLU A 24 -11.07 13.39 -2.65
N VAL A 25 -10.67 14.11 -3.70
CA VAL A 25 -11.31 14.08 -5.03
C VAL A 25 -10.32 13.84 -6.15
N ASP A 26 -9.02 14.01 -5.89
CA ASP A 26 -7.96 13.96 -6.92
C ASP A 26 -7.19 12.63 -6.88
N ARG A 27 -7.20 11.93 -5.75
CA ARG A 27 -6.49 10.65 -5.57
C ARG A 27 -7.44 9.48 -5.43
N LEU A 28 -7.01 8.32 -5.96
CA LEU A 28 -7.69 7.06 -5.70
C LEU A 28 -7.70 6.77 -4.19
N ALA A 29 -8.81 6.24 -3.69
CA ALA A 29 -8.97 5.92 -2.28
C ALA A 29 -7.84 5.02 -1.73
N ILE A 30 -7.33 4.07 -2.54
CA ILE A 30 -6.23 3.20 -2.15
C ILE A 30 -4.91 3.96 -1.93
N ASP A 31 -4.62 4.94 -2.79
CA ASP A 31 -3.39 5.74 -2.72
C ASP A 31 -3.48 6.74 -1.55
N LEU A 32 -4.68 7.28 -1.29
CA LEU A 32 -4.93 8.13 -0.13
C LEU A 32 -4.73 7.37 1.18
N ILE A 33 -5.38 6.21 1.34
CA ILE A 33 -5.35 5.42 2.58
C ILE A 33 -3.93 4.92 2.88
N ASN A 34 -3.17 4.52 1.85
CA ASN A 34 -1.80 4.05 2.03
C ASN A 34 -0.76 5.18 2.01
N GLY A 35 -1.18 6.43 1.83
CA GLY A 35 -0.29 7.59 1.80
C GLY A 35 0.62 7.69 0.57
N SER A 36 0.55 6.75 -0.37
CA SER A 36 1.32 6.74 -1.62
C SER A 36 0.73 5.79 -2.65
N GLU A 37 1.21 5.87 -3.89
CA GLU A 37 0.86 4.93 -4.96
C GLU A 37 1.60 3.58 -4.87
N LEU A 38 2.58 3.44 -3.97
CA LEU A 38 3.53 2.32 -3.99
C LEU A 38 2.83 0.97 -3.85
N LEU A 39 1.86 0.85 -2.95
CA LEU A 39 1.11 -0.40 -2.77
C LEU A 39 0.31 -0.74 -4.04
N ARG A 40 -0.35 0.25 -4.65
CA ARG A 40 -1.13 0.06 -5.87
C ARG A 40 -0.22 -0.40 -7.01
N GLN A 41 0.90 0.27 -7.20
CA GLN A 41 1.91 -0.06 -8.22
C GLN A 41 2.46 -1.47 -7.99
N TRP A 42 2.79 -1.83 -6.75
CA TRP A 42 3.21 -3.19 -6.41
C TRP A 42 2.14 -4.22 -6.76
N VAL A 43 0.86 -3.96 -6.48
CA VAL A 43 -0.24 -4.88 -6.84
C VAL A 43 -0.38 -5.01 -8.37
N ASP A 44 -0.28 -3.90 -9.09
CA ASP A 44 -0.49 -3.84 -10.54
C ASP A 44 0.67 -4.43 -11.34
N ASP A 45 1.88 -4.48 -10.78
CA ASP A 45 3.01 -5.21 -11.35
C ASP A 45 2.79 -6.73 -11.21
N PRO A 46 2.63 -7.49 -12.31
CA PRO A 46 2.43 -8.93 -12.25
C PRO A 46 3.68 -9.71 -11.81
N GLU A 47 4.87 -9.14 -12.00
CA GLU A 47 6.16 -9.78 -11.68
C GLU A 47 6.59 -9.49 -10.24
N ALA A 48 6.07 -8.41 -9.64
CA ALA A 48 6.39 -8.07 -8.25
C ALA A 48 5.90 -9.16 -7.28
N THR A 49 6.82 -9.57 -6.40
CA THR A 49 6.68 -10.62 -5.40
C THR A 49 6.38 -10.03 -4.01
N PRO A 50 5.94 -10.83 -3.03
CA PRO A 50 5.83 -10.37 -1.64
C PRO A 50 7.10 -9.74 -1.08
N ASP A 51 8.27 -10.26 -1.44
CA ASP A 51 9.56 -9.76 -0.95
C ASP A 51 9.86 -8.34 -1.46
N ASP A 52 9.35 -7.98 -2.64
CA ASP A 52 9.47 -6.62 -3.16
C ASP A 52 8.65 -5.63 -2.33
N LEU A 53 7.48 -6.04 -1.81
CA LEU A 53 6.70 -5.20 -0.91
C LEU A 53 7.36 -5.05 0.45
N GLU A 54 7.92 -6.14 0.97
CA GLU A 54 8.71 -6.13 2.21
C GLU A 54 9.89 -5.14 2.08
N ALA A 55 10.61 -5.19 0.97
CA ALA A 55 11.73 -4.28 0.69
C ALA A 55 11.30 -2.80 0.65
N LEU A 56 10.08 -2.50 0.20
CA LEU A 56 9.52 -1.15 0.24
C LEU A 56 9.19 -0.70 1.67
N ALA A 57 8.69 -1.59 2.52
CA ALA A 57 8.22 -1.26 3.87
C ALA A 57 9.36 -1.22 4.91
N ILE A 58 10.34 -2.11 4.81
CA ILE A 58 11.31 -2.38 5.89
C ILE A 58 12.13 -1.15 6.29
N ALA A 59 12.42 -0.25 5.35
CA ALA A 59 13.18 0.96 5.62
C ALA A 59 12.40 1.92 6.53
N ASP A 60 11.12 2.14 6.21
CA ASP A 60 10.24 3.03 6.98
C ASP A 60 9.87 2.41 8.33
N GLU A 61 9.64 1.09 8.38
CA GLU A 61 9.39 0.36 9.63
C GLU A 61 10.59 0.46 10.59
N ALA A 62 11.81 0.26 10.09
CA ALA A 62 13.02 0.39 10.89
C ALA A 62 13.22 1.83 11.40
N ALA A 63 12.99 2.83 10.54
CA ALA A 63 13.05 4.23 10.93
C ALA A 63 12.01 4.56 12.02
N TRP A 64 10.76 4.12 11.81
CA TRP A 64 9.68 4.34 12.77
C TRP A 64 9.95 3.68 14.13
N ILE A 65 10.47 2.45 14.14
CA ILE A 65 10.85 1.75 15.38
C ILE A 65 11.94 2.53 16.14
N ALA A 66 12.94 3.07 15.44
CA ALA A 66 13.99 3.87 16.06
C ALA A 66 13.45 5.22 16.59
N GLU A 67 12.58 5.89 15.83
CA GLU A 67 12.00 7.18 16.21
C GLU A 67 11.07 7.07 17.42
N GLN A 68 10.22 6.04 17.47
CA GLN A 68 9.25 5.88 18.55
C GLN A 68 9.91 5.59 19.91
N GLU A 69 11.09 4.98 19.95
CA GLU A 69 11.78 4.66 21.20
C GLU A 69 12.02 5.91 22.06
N ALA A 70 12.26 7.06 21.42
CA ALA A 70 12.48 8.34 22.10
C ALA A 70 11.22 8.88 22.83
N VAL A 71 10.03 8.40 22.47
CA VAL A 71 8.74 8.89 23.01
C VAL A 71 7.94 7.83 23.76
N MET A 72 8.47 6.61 23.91
CA MET A 72 7.77 5.54 24.64
C MET A 72 7.71 5.82 26.14
N LEU A 73 6.51 5.78 26.70
CA LEU A 73 6.27 5.87 28.15
C LEU A 73 6.29 4.50 28.84
N TYR A 74 6.07 3.42 28.08
CA TYR A 74 5.99 2.05 28.56
C TYR A 74 6.69 1.11 27.59
N ARG A 75 7.22 0.01 28.13
CA ARG A 75 7.78 -1.11 27.37
C ARG A 75 6.92 -2.35 27.57
#